data_AF-A0A3M2EK51-F1
#
_entry.id   AF-A0A3M2EK51-F1
#
_cell.length_a   1.000
_cell.length_b   1.000
_cell.length_c   1.000
_cell.angle_alpha   90.00
_cell.angle_beta   90.00
_cell.angle_gamma   90.00
#
_symmetry.space_group_name_H-M   'P 1'
#
loop_
_entity.id
_entity.type
_entity.pdbx_description
1 polymer ?
#
loop_
_entity_poly.entity_id
_entity_poly.type
_entity_poly.pdbx_seq_one_letter_code
_entity_poly.pdbx_strand_id
1 'polypeptide(L)'
;MQEEDGGPVSAPSDDGEEMERLLLSEEEPEQAQEEAAAVRLEDALLCDEAEVEPPPASAGSEGVPLAVAGRRDGGPQGDMVERRATEGAVSSDGIDRPSTVDAEPPPHSGGDSSDLPEGAPEPPRAAAWRPPIDDVAELPEDHDQVSAHVKRWLRRFIDISYALFHACRQHRPFDLGPLQKQIANMLLWLERDALLVNALELELEQADFESSIPEGHDDLRQLVIKSVMMLLYAIKTTAELRTPFKVRLRLVTAAVLHHIGMAQVPERILSKSGRLSPEELAEIREAPAKGMVYLQRCGITDEYVLRAASEFNERVDGSGPRGLQGKEICYSARLIGLLSMFEAMIHKRSYRKRLLPREAVRVVVQKYKHAFDRAMLKALLDAISLYPVGSYVRLNSREIGKVIFCHPRLPLRPVVRVMMDEYGEEIPPREIDLKQHPNLMIEQCAYEDDLSSLFTKVPE
;
A
#
# COMPACT_ATOMS: atom_id res chain seq x y z
N MET A 1 8.98 -20.76 62.36
CA MET A 1 7.53 -20.92 62.17
C MET A 1 6.92 -19.53 62.21
N GLN A 2 6.37 -19.00 61.12
CA GLN A 2 6.27 -19.54 59.76
C GLN A 2 6.75 -18.50 58.75
N GLU A 3 7.30 -18.98 57.64
CA GLU A 3 7.56 -18.19 56.44
C GLU A 3 6.25 -18.20 55.61
N GLU A 4 5.83 -17.06 55.08
CA GLU A 4 4.75 -16.99 54.09
C GLU A 4 5.27 -16.39 52.78
N ASP A 5 5.73 -17.32 51.95
CA ASP A 5 5.55 -17.42 50.49
C ASP A 5 5.49 -16.11 49.66
N GLY A 6 6.65 -15.73 49.11
CA GLY A 6 6.73 -14.74 48.05
C GLY A 6 6.37 -15.35 46.70
N GLY A 7 5.10 -15.26 46.31
CA GLY A 7 4.65 -15.59 44.95
C GLY A 7 5.38 -14.76 43.88
N PRO A 8 5.64 -15.31 42.68
CA PRO A 8 6.49 -14.65 41.69
C PRO A 8 5.82 -13.39 41.14
N VAL A 9 6.56 -12.27 41.18
CA VAL A 9 6.26 -11.09 40.36
C VAL A 9 6.25 -11.53 38.91
N SER A 10 5.15 -11.27 38.19
CA SER A 10 5.03 -11.60 36.78
C SER A 10 6.14 -10.92 35.98
N ALA A 11 6.96 -11.72 35.32
CA ALA A 11 7.99 -11.22 34.41
C ALA A 11 7.35 -10.36 33.29
N PRO A 12 8.09 -9.37 32.73
CA PRO A 12 7.64 -8.67 31.54
C PRO A 12 7.38 -9.67 30.39
N SER A 13 6.42 -9.39 29.52
CA SER A 13 6.03 -10.33 28.45
C SER A 13 7.16 -10.53 27.44
N ASP A 14 7.61 -11.79 27.33
CA ASP A 14 8.65 -12.32 26.42
C ASP A 14 8.51 -11.83 24.97
N ASP A 15 7.26 -11.60 24.53
CA ASP A 15 6.85 -10.93 23.29
C ASP A 15 7.65 -9.67 22.90
N GLY A 16 8.10 -8.88 23.88
CA GLY A 16 8.83 -7.64 23.65
C GLY A 16 10.25 -7.89 23.18
N GLU A 17 10.96 -8.79 23.87
CA GLU A 17 12.34 -9.16 23.52
C GLU A 17 12.39 -10.01 22.24
N GLU A 18 11.40 -10.86 21.95
CA GLU A 18 11.37 -11.62 20.69
C GLU A 18 11.25 -10.68 19.48
N MET A 19 10.39 -9.66 19.57
CA MET A 19 10.29 -8.59 18.58
C MET A 19 11.59 -7.80 18.45
N GLU A 20 12.23 -7.46 19.57
CA GLU A 20 13.52 -6.73 19.56
C GLU A 20 14.64 -7.57 18.92
N ARG A 21 14.72 -8.87 19.22
CA ARG A 21 15.67 -9.81 18.58
C ARG A 21 15.40 -10.00 17.08
N LEU A 22 14.13 -9.99 16.64
CA LEU A 22 13.75 -10.02 15.23
C LEU A 22 14.09 -8.72 14.48
N LEU A 23 14.13 -7.58 15.18
CA LEU A 23 14.52 -6.27 14.64
C LEU A 23 16.05 -6.05 14.66
N LEU A 24 16.75 -6.65 15.63
CA LEU A 24 18.18 -6.50 15.89
C LEU A 24 19.05 -7.64 15.33
N SER A 25 18.51 -8.55 14.52
CA SER A 25 19.34 -9.54 13.81
C SER A 25 20.11 -8.85 12.66
N GLU A 26 21.29 -8.30 12.97
CA GLU A 26 22.18 -7.64 12.01
C GLU A 26 22.97 -8.65 11.16
N GLU A 27 22.58 -8.81 9.89
CA GLU A 27 23.33 -9.38 8.76
C GLU A 27 22.42 -9.25 7.51
N GLU A 28 22.72 -8.58 6.39
CA GLU A 28 23.84 -7.70 5.99
C GLU A 28 23.22 -6.44 5.30
N PRO A 29 23.73 -5.21 5.54
CA PRO A 29 23.21 -4.01 4.88
C PRO A 29 23.68 -3.83 3.42
N GLU A 30 24.61 -4.66 2.92
CA GLU A 30 25.20 -4.52 1.58
C GLU A 30 24.23 -4.88 0.45
N GLN A 31 23.58 -6.06 0.47
CA GLN A 31 22.67 -6.48 -0.61
C GLN A 31 21.51 -5.51 -0.84
N ALA A 32 20.94 -4.92 0.22
CA ALA A 32 19.87 -3.92 0.08
C ALA A 32 20.38 -2.59 -0.52
N GLN A 33 21.64 -2.23 -0.29
CA GLN A 33 22.28 -1.08 -0.95
C GLN A 33 22.66 -1.39 -2.39
N GLU A 34 23.06 -2.63 -2.68
CA GLU A 34 23.33 -3.15 -4.02
C GLU A 34 22.05 -3.21 -4.88
N GLU A 35 20.93 -3.72 -4.36
CA GLU A 35 19.64 -3.70 -5.07
C GLU A 35 19.12 -2.27 -5.28
N ALA A 36 19.23 -1.40 -4.27
CA ALA A 36 18.90 0.01 -4.42
C ALA A 36 19.83 0.73 -5.42
N ALA A 37 21.07 0.27 -5.60
CA ALA A 37 22.01 0.77 -6.60
C ALA A 37 21.77 0.15 -7.99
N ALA A 38 21.34 -1.10 -8.09
CA ALA A 38 20.94 -1.75 -9.33
C ALA A 38 19.69 -1.08 -9.91
N VAL A 39 18.70 -0.74 -9.08
CA VAL A 39 17.55 0.07 -9.48
C VAL A 39 17.99 1.47 -9.94
N ARG A 40 19.01 2.10 -9.33
CA ARG A 40 19.58 3.37 -9.83
C ARG A 40 20.25 3.21 -11.21
N LEU A 41 20.73 2.02 -11.57
CA LEU A 41 21.46 1.78 -12.82
C LEU A 41 20.53 1.34 -13.97
N GLU A 42 19.61 0.41 -13.69
CA GLU A 42 18.61 -0.07 -14.67
C GLU A 42 17.62 1.05 -15.06
N ASP A 43 17.10 1.84 -14.10
CA ASP A 43 16.17 2.95 -14.40
C ASP A 43 16.88 4.18 -15.00
N ALA A 44 18.21 4.33 -14.82
CA ALA A 44 18.97 5.38 -15.52
C ALA A 44 19.16 5.05 -17.02
N LEU A 45 19.31 3.76 -17.35
CA LEU A 45 19.43 3.25 -18.72
C LEU A 45 18.11 3.18 -19.49
N LEU A 46 16.96 3.36 -18.81
CA LEU A 46 15.63 3.44 -19.41
C LEU A 46 15.11 4.88 -19.59
N CYS A 47 15.98 5.88 -19.41
CA CYS A 47 15.64 7.31 -19.51
C CYS A 47 16.47 8.09 -20.54
N ASP A 48 17.39 7.44 -21.26
CA ASP A 48 18.00 7.94 -22.49
C ASP A 48 17.71 6.95 -23.63
N GLU A 49 17.34 7.51 -24.79
CA GLU A 49 16.90 6.85 -26.04
C GLU A 49 15.49 6.18 -26.00
N ALA A 50 14.58 6.43 -26.95
CA ALA A 50 14.70 7.13 -28.22
C ALA A 50 13.48 8.01 -28.58
N GLU A 51 13.74 9.23 -29.03
CA GLU A 51 12.88 9.89 -30.02
C GLU A 51 13.02 9.13 -31.34
N VAL A 52 12.00 8.34 -31.72
CA VAL A 52 11.94 7.71 -33.05
C VAL A 52 11.10 8.60 -33.96
N GLU A 53 11.76 9.42 -34.78
CA GLU A 53 11.10 10.06 -35.92
C GLU A 53 10.57 8.98 -36.90
N PRO A 54 9.37 9.16 -37.48
CA PRO A 54 8.86 8.25 -38.49
C PRO A 54 9.64 8.42 -39.80
N PRO A 55 10.05 7.33 -40.48
CA PRO A 55 10.80 7.43 -41.73
C PRO A 55 9.91 7.99 -42.86
N PRO A 56 10.48 8.79 -43.79
CA PRO A 56 9.74 9.35 -44.90
C PRO A 56 9.40 8.28 -45.95
N ALA A 57 8.24 8.42 -46.59
CA ALA A 57 7.81 7.54 -47.67
C ALA A 57 8.49 7.92 -49.01
N SER A 58 9.12 6.95 -49.70
CA SER A 58 8.82 6.56 -51.10
C SER A 58 9.96 5.82 -51.85
N ALA A 59 9.54 5.06 -52.89
CA ALA A 59 10.27 4.70 -54.12
C ALA A 59 11.38 3.61 -54.14
N GLY A 60 10.99 2.39 -54.55
CA GLY A 60 11.42 1.83 -55.86
C GLY A 60 12.59 0.82 -55.95
N SER A 61 12.40 -0.23 -56.77
CA SER A 61 13.40 -1.20 -57.33
C SER A 61 14.17 -2.09 -56.33
N GLU A 62 14.62 -3.33 -56.61
CA GLU A 62 14.51 -4.27 -57.76
C GLU A 62 14.86 -5.74 -57.32
N GLY A 63 14.40 -6.76 -58.07
CA GLY A 63 15.09 -8.06 -58.33
C GLY A 63 15.57 -9.06 -57.23
N VAL A 64 14.73 -10.06 -56.89
CA VAL A 64 14.87 -11.56 -57.08
C VAL A 64 16.25 -12.11 -57.58
N PRO A 65 16.80 -13.32 -57.20
CA PRO A 65 16.13 -14.61 -56.86
C PRO A 65 16.68 -15.58 -55.76
N LEU A 66 15.78 -16.51 -55.35
CA LEU A 66 15.88 -17.97 -55.04
C LEU A 66 17.19 -18.68 -54.56
N ALA A 67 16.99 -19.61 -53.61
CA ALA A 67 17.54 -20.99 -53.66
C ALA A 67 16.64 -22.01 -52.92
N VAL A 68 16.66 -23.29 -53.35
CA VAL A 68 15.76 -24.40 -52.89
C VAL A 68 16.55 -25.69 -52.69
N ALA A 69 16.31 -26.43 -51.57
CA ALA A 69 16.43 -27.89 -51.38
C ALA A 69 16.14 -28.25 -49.90
N GLY A 70 15.66 -29.43 -49.50
CA GLY A 70 15.23 -30.65 -50.23
C GLY A 70 14.64 -31.70 -49.27
N ARG A 71 13.87 -32.69 -49.77
CA ARG A 71 13.13 -33.71 -48.99
C ARG A 71 13.93 -34.98 -48.66
N ARG A 72 13.47 -35.75 -47.66
CA ARG A 72 13.14 -37.22 -47.64
C ARG A 72 12.91 -37.67 -46.18
N ASP A 73 11.78 -38.26 -45.78
CA ASP A 73 11.16 -39.57 -46.11
C ASP A 73 11.78 -40.79 -45.36
N GLY A 74 10.94 -41.53 -44.60
CA GLY A 74 11.20 -42.95 -44.25
C GLY A 74 10.98 -43.38 -42.77
N GLY A 75 9.83 -44.03 -42.48
CA GLY A 75 9.72 -45.06 -41.41
C GLY A 75 10.19 -46.44 -41.91
N PRO A 76 10.14 -47.55 -41.13
CA PRO A 76 8.85 -48.08 -40.60
C PRO A 76 8.87 -48.92 -39.27
N GLN A 77 7.65 -49.20 -38.76
CA GLN A 77 7.10 -50.40 -38.06
C GLN A 77 7.96 -51.39 -37.22
N GLY A 78 7.41 -51.88 -36.08
CA GLY A 78 7.80 -53.19 -35.50
C GLY A 78 7.39 -53.51 -34.04
N ASP A 79 6.20 -54.10 -33.86
CA ASP A 79 5.61 -54.89 -32.74
C ASP A 79 6.38 -55.29 -31.45
N MET A 80 5.69 -55.00 -30.31
CA MET A 80 5.16 -55.94 -29.28
C MET A 80 6.07 -56.76 -28.30
N VAL A 81 5.42 -57.22 -27.21
CA VAL A 81 5.84 -58.16 -26.12
C VAL A 81 6.55 -57.51 -24.92
N GLU A 82 6.28 -57.76 -23.63
CA GLU A 82 5.20 -58.32 -22.78
C GLU A 82 5.77 -58.35 -21.32
N ARG A 83 4.92 -58.36 -20.26
CA ARG A 83 5.15 -58.70 -18.81
C ARG A 83 5.35 -57.49 -17.87
N ARG A 84 4.44 -57.25 -16.90
CA ARG A 84 4.23 -57.93 -15.58
C ARG A 84 5.49 -57.84 -14.69
N ALA A 85 5.47 -57.40 -13.42
CA ALA A 85 4.42 -57.35 -12.37
C ALA A 85 4.81 -56.29 -11.28
N THR A 86 4.06 -55.87 -10.24
CA THR A 86 2.69 -56.15 -9.71
C THR A 86 2.22 -55.05 -8.73
N GLU A 87 0.92 -55.05 -8.37
CA GLU A 87 0.29 -54.70 -7.05
C GLU A 87 0.42 -53.28 -6.44
N GLY A 88 -0.66 -52.59 -6.02
CA GLY A 88 -2.12 -52.82 -6.13
C GLY A 88 -2.87 -51.47 -5.93
N ALA A 89 -3.96 -51.18 -6.67
CA ALA A 89 -5.36 -51.46 -6.32
C ALA A 89 -5.76 -50.90 -4.93
N VAL A 90 -6.79 -50.03 -4.76
CA VAL A 90 -8.23 -50.15 -5.10
C VAL A 90 -8.79 -48.72 -5.34
N SER A 91 -9.34 -48.31 -6.51
CA SER A 91 -10.74 -48.45 -7.05
C SER A 91 -11.84 -47.99 -6.08
N SER A 92 -12.95 -47.32 -6.43
CA SER A 92 -13.46 -46.50 -7.56
C SER A 92 -14.56 -45.60 -6.93
N ASP A 93 -15.20 -44.56 -7.50
CA ASP A 93 -15.89 -44.31 -8.77
C ASP A 93 -15.80 -42.78 -9.04
N GLY A 94 -16.04 -42.16 -10.20
CA GLY A 94 -16.79 -42.56 -11.40
C GLY A 94 -17.69 -41.39 -11.83
N ILE A 95 -17.12 -40.35 -12.47
CA ILE A 95 -17.86 -39.24 -13.10
C ILE A 95 -17.21 -38.94 -14.47
N ASP A 96 -18.05 -38.82 -15.50
CA ASP A 96 -17.66 -38.60 -16.89
C ASP A 96 -16.89 -37.30 -17.15
N ARG A 97 -15.99 -37.37 -18.15
CA ARG A 97 -15.44 -36.18 -18.83
C ARG A 97 -16.14 -36.03 -20.18
N PRO A 98 -16.77 -34.88 -20.49
CA PRO A 98 -17.32 -34.65 -21.82
C PRO A 98 -16.20 -34.47 -22.86
N SER A 99 -16.49 -34.93 -24.08
CA SER A 99 -15.60 -34.92 -25.23
C SER A 99 -15.29 -33.52 -25.76
N THR A 100 -14.08 -33.34 -26.26
CA THR A 100 -13.69 -32.21 -27.13
C THR A 100 -14.55 -32.19 -28.39
N VAL A 101 -15.22 -31.07 -28.65
CA VAL A 101 -15.87 -30.77 -29.93
C VAL A 101 -15.07 -29.65 -30.57
N ASP A 102 -14.61 -29.86 -31.81
CA ASP A 102 -13.94 -28.83 -32.59
C ASP A 102 -14.90 -27.66 -32.86
N ALA A 103 -14.52 -26.47 -32.41
CA ALA A 103 -15.25 -25.24 -32.68
C ALA A 103 -14.50 -24.41 -33.72
N GLU A 104 -15.11 -24.22 -34.89
CA GLU A 104 -14.59 -23.33 -35.93
C GLU A 104 -14.56 -21.87 -35.43
N PRO A 105 -13.58 -21.06 -35.84
CA PRO A 105 -13.53 -19.65 -35.47
C PRO A 105 -14.68 -18.86 -36.14
N PRO A 106 -15.31 -17.89 -35.45
CA PRO A 106 -16.38 -17.09 -36.02
C PRO A 106 -15.86 -16.18 -37.14
N PRO A 107 -16.70 -15.84 -38.14
CA PRO A 107 -16.28 -15.04 -39.28
C PRO A 107 -15.94 -13.60 -38.86
N HIS A 108 -14.89 -13.05 -39.49
CA HIS A 108 -14.51 -11.65 -39.33
C HIS A 108 -15.62 -10.71 -39.81
N SER A 109 -16.41 -10.15 -38.89
CA SER A 109 -17.26 -9.00 -39.19
C SER A 109 -16.40 -7.74 -39.22
N GLY A 110 -16.05 -7.29 -40.42
CA GLY A 110 -15.52 -5.94 -40.63
C GLY A 110 -16.60 -4.91 -40.27
N GLY A 111 -16.51 -4.34 -39.06
CA GLY A 111 -17.32 -3.21 -38.63
C GLY A 111 -16.63 -1.91 -38.99
N ASP A 112 -17.30 -1.08 -39.80
CA ASP A 112 -16.75 0.19 -40.30
C ASP A 112 -16.54 1.19 -39.15
N SER A 113 -15.44 1.95 -39.20
CA SER A 113 -15.05 2.85 -38.11
C SER A 113 -15.67 4.24 -38.29
N SER A 114 -17.00 4.31 -38.35
CA SER A 114 -17.74 5.56 -38.55
C SER A 114 -19.15 5.55 -37.95
N ASP A 115 -19.25 5.53 -36.62
CA ASP A 115 -20.46 5.99 -35.89
C ASP A 115 -20.11 6.23 -34.41
N LEU A 116 -19.49 7.38 -34.12
CA LEU A 116 -19.43 7.96 -32.78
C LEU A 116 -20.17 9.30 -32.83
N PRO A 117 -21.08 9.60 -31.88
CA PRO A 117 -21.86 10.84 -31.92
C PRO A 117 -20.95 12.06 -31.71
N GLU A 118 -20.93 12.96 -32.71
CA GLU A 118 -20.29 14.27 -32.60
C GLU A 118 -20.86 15.04 -31.40
N GLY A 119 -19.98 15.45 -30.47
CA GLY A 119 -20.36 16.24 -29.29
C GLY A 119 -19.86 15.71 -27.95
N ALA A 120 -19.23 14.53 -27.89
CA ALA A 120 -18.43 14.18 -26.72
C ALA A 120 -17.24 15.16 -26.61
N PRO A 121 -16.98 15.78 -25.44
CA PRO A 121 -15.77 16.58 -25.27
C PRO A 121 -14.55 15.69 -25.48
N GLU A 122 -13.62 16.11 -26.35
CA GLU A 122 -12.37 15.39 -26.54
C GLU A 122 -11.71 15.16 -25.16
N PRO A 123 -11.21 13.95 -24.86
CA PRO A 123 -10.41 13.76 -23.67
C PRO A 123 -9.23 14.74 -23.74
N PRO A 124 -8.86 15.41 -22.63
CA PRO A 124 -7.72 16.31 -22.64
C PRO A 124 -6.52 15.54 -23.20
N ARG A 125 -5.91 16.06 -24.28
CA ARG A 125 -4.73 15.46 -24.92
C ARG A 125 -3.77 15.02 -23.83
N ALA A 126 -3.38 13.76 -23.84
CA ALA A 126 -2.57 13.14 -22.79
C ALA A 126 -1.29 13.96 -22.58
N ALA A 127 -1.34 14.87 -21.62
CA ALA A 127 -0.18 15.63 -21.19
C ALA A 127 0.74 14.60 -20.53
N ALA A 128 1.87 14.31 -21.18
CA ALA A 128 2.84 13.35 -20.68
C ALA A 128 3.10 13.60 -19.20
N TRP A 129 3.03 12.55 -18.38
CA TRP A 129 3.16 12.68 -16.93
C TRP A 129 4.45 13.45 -16.59
N ARG A 130 4.28 14.66 -16.04
CA ARG A 130 5.37 15.53 -15.62
C ARG A 130 5.15 15.89 -14.15
N PRO A 131 6.06 15.50 -13.23
CA PRO A 131 5.95 15.91 -11.84
C PRO A 131 6.05 17.45 -11.76
N PRO A 132 5.09 18.15 -11.13
CA PRO A 132 5.06 19.62 -11.08
C PRO A 132 6.05 20.14 -10.02
N ILE A 133 7.33 20.16 -10.37
CA ILE A 133 8.44 20.56 -9.49
C ILE A 133 8.68 22.09 -9.54
N ASP A 134 8.32 22.74 -10.65
CA ASP A 134 8.77 24.11 -10.95
C ASP A 134 8.04 25.23 -10.18
N ASP A 135 6.85 24.97 -9.62
CA ASP A 135 6.00 25.97 -8.94
C ASP A 135 5.68 25.60 -7.47
N VAL A 136 6.69 25.19 -6.70
CA VAL A 136 6.50 24.71 -5.31
C VAL A 136 6.42 25.87 -4.32
N ALA A 137 5.41 25.82 -3.43
CA ALA A 137 5.22 26.86 -2.41
C ALA A 137 6.23 26.73 -1.26
N GLU A 138 6.75 27.86 -0.77
CA GLU A 138 7.68 27.88 0.37
C GLU A 138 6.98 27.56 1.70
N LEU A 139 7.75 26.95 2.62
CA LEU A 139 7.35 26.74 4.01
C LEU A 139 7.46 28.06 4.79
N PRO A 140 6.54 28.32 5.76
CA PRO A 140 6.79 29.31 6.82
C PRO A 140 7.98 28.89 7.68
N GLU A 141 8.75 29.87 8.17
CA GLU A 141 9.89 29.63 9.08
C GLU A 141 9.48 29.39 10.56
N ASP A 142 8.23 29.70 10.90
CA ASP A 142 7.69 29.68 12.27
C ASP A 142 6.91 28.38 12.56
N HIS A 143 7.25 27.69 13.66
CA HIS A 143 6.71 26.40 14.06
C HIS A 143 5.20 26.44 14.37
N ASP A 144 4.66 27.53 14.91
CA ASP A 144 3.20 27.64 15.14
C ASP A 144 2.46 27.83 13.81
N GLN A 145 3.10 28.50 12.84
CA GLN A 145 2.59 28.62 11.48
C GLN A 145 2.69 27.31 10.70
N VAL A 146 3.64 26.42 11.04
CA VAL A 146 3.79 25.09 10.44
C VAL A 146 2.56 24.22 10.67
N SER A 147 2.05 24.07 11.91
CA SER A 147 0.84 23.25 12.15
C SER A 147 -0.35 23.80 11.37
N ALA A 148 -0.57 25.12 11.42
CA ALA A 148 -1.60 25.79 10.64
C ALA A 148 -1.40 25.69 9.11
N HIS A 149 -0.16 25.50 8.64
CA HIS A 149 0.13 25.23 7.23
C HIS A 149 -0.21 23.78 6.86
N VAL A 150 0.25 22.80 7.65
CA VAL A 150 -0.03 21.37 7.46
C VAL A 150 -1.54 21.11 7.49
N LYS A 151 -2.29 21.71 8.42
CA LYS A 151 -3.76 21.64 8.49
C LYS A 151 -4.44 22.14 7.20
N ARG A 152 -3.98 23.27 6.66
CA ARG A 152 -4.51 23.85 5.41
C ARG A 152 -4.14 23.01 4.18
N TRP A 153 -2.94 22.44 4.15
CA TRP A 153 -2.52 21.49 3.12
C TRP A 153 -3.37 20.22 3.16
N LEU A 154 -3.55 19.64 4.35
CA LEU A 154 -4.31 18.40 4.55
C LEU A 154 -5.77 18.55 4.11
N ARG A 155 -6.42 19.67 4.47
CA ARG A 155 -7.78 19.97 3.99
C ARG A 155 -7.84 20.01 2.45
N ARG A 156 -6.94 20.75 1.79
CA ARG A 156 -6.89 20.80 0.32
C ARG A 156 -6.63 19.42 -0.30
N PHE A 157 -5.78 18.60 0.32
CA PHE A 157 -5.49 17.25 -0.14
C PHE A 157 -6.73 16.34 -0.02
N ILE A 158 -7.49 16.46 1.08
CA ILE A 158 -8.79 15.79 1.28
C ILE A 158 -9.80 16.24 0.22
N ASP A 159 -9.96 17.56 0.01
CA ASP A 159 -10.89 18.14 -0.96
C ASP A 159 -10.62 17.62 -2.39
N ILE A 160 -9.34 17.64 -2.81
CA ILE A 160 -8.92 17.17 -4.14
C ILE A 160 -9.08 15.65 -4.26
N SER A 161 -8.73 14.89 -3.22
CA SER A 161 -8.89 13.43 -3.21
C SER A 161 -10.36 13.03 -3.31
N TYR A 162 -11.24 13.69 -2.54
CA TYR A 162 -12.68 13.49 -2.63
C TYR A 162 -13.20 13.80 -4.04
N ALA A 163 -12.82 14.94 -4.61
CA ALA A 163 -13.24 15.32 -5.96
C ALA A 163 -12.77 14.30 -7.03
N LEU A 164 -11.57 13.74 -6.88
CA LEU A 164 -11.03 12.67 -7.72
C LEU A 164 -11.86 11.38 -7.62
N PHE A 165 -12.04 10.82 -6.42
CA PHE A 165 -12.82 9.58 -6.26
C PHE A 165 -14.27 9.78 -6.74
N HIS A 166 -14.86 10.95 -6.47
CA HIS A 166 -16.20 11.30 -6.92
C HIS A 166 -16.30 11.42 -8.46
N ALA A 167 -15.29 11.99 -9.13
CA ALA A 167 -15.23 12.02 -10.59
C ALA A 167 -15.06 10.61 -11.19
N CYS A 168 -14.26 9.75 -10.54
CA CYS A 168 -14.06 8.35 -10.92
C CYS A 168 -15.36 7.55 -10.84
N ARG A 169 -16.13 7.71 -9.75
CA ARG A 169 -17.47 7.10 -9.57
C ARG A 169 -18.47 7.52 -10.66
N GLN A 170 -18.27 8.69 -11.27
CA GLN A 170 -19.08 9.21 -12.38
C GLN A 170 -18.45 8.93 -13.76
N HIS A 171 -17.37 8.14 -13.82
CA HIS A 171 -16.56 7.86 -15.02
C HIS A 171 -16.09 9.11 -15.80
N ARG A 172 -16.03 10.27 -15.15
CA ARG A 172 -15.56 11.54 -15.72
C ARG A 172 -14.04 11.65 -15.58
N PRO A 173 -13.31 12.13 -16.61
CA PRO A 173 -11.88 12.38 -16.48
C PRO A 173 -11.62 13.46 -15.41
N PHE A 174 -10.45 13.38 -14.76
CA PHE A 174 -10.05 14.31 -13.70
C PHE A 174 -8.61 14.79 -13.94
N ASP A 175 -8.36 16.08 -13.76
CA ASP A 175 -6.99 16.63 -13.81
C ASP A 175 -6.25 16.29 -12.52
N LEU A 176 -5.20 15.47 -12.63
CA LEU A 176 -4.38 15.03 -11.50
C LEU A 176 -3.27 16.03 -11.13
N GLY A 177 -3.04 17.08 -11.91
CA GLY A 177 -2.03 18.11 -11.65
C GLY A 177 -2.11 18.75 -10.25
N PRO A 178 -3.29 19.21 -9.79
CA PRO A 178 -3.47 19.75 -8.44
C PRO A 178 -3.10 18.77 -7.32
N LEU A 179 -3.42 17.48 -7.48
CA LEU A 179 -3.11 16.43 -6.51
C LEU A 179 -1.60 16.16 -6.47
N GLN A 180 -0.99 15.97 -7.65
CA GLN A 180 0.46 15.77 -7.78
C GLN A 180 1.24 16.95 -7.19
N LYS A 181 0.75 18.18 -7.36
CA LYS A 181 1.34 19.38 -6.75
C LYS A 181 1.25 19.38 -5.22
N GLN A 182 0.15 18.92 -4.61
CA GLN A 182 0.10 18.76 -3.15
C GLN A 182 1.13 17.73 -2.66
N ILE A 183 1.28 16.59 -3.36
CA ILE A 183 2.25 15.55 -3.01
C ILE A 183 3.69 16.05 -3.15
N ALA A 184 4.02 16.71 -4.27
CA ALA A 184 5.34 17.26 -4.53
C ALA A 184 5.74 18.33 -3.49
N ASN A 185 4.81 19.25 -3.16
CA ASN A 185 5.01 20.24 -2.11
C ASN A 185 5.35 19.56 -0.76
N MET A 186 4.53 18.61 -0.31
CA MET A 186 4.74 17.90 0.95
C MET A 186 6.09 17.17 1.00
N LEU A 187 6.49 16.51 -0.11
CA LEU A 187 7.78 15.85 -0.17
C LEU A 187 8.97 16.81 -0.12
N LEU A 188 8.91 17.97 -0.79
CA LEU A 188 9.98 18.98 -0.75
C LEU A 188 10.05 19.69 0.61
N TRP A 189 8.92 19.85 1.28
CA TRP A 189 8.88 20.35 2.66
C TRP A 189 9.57 19.36 3.61
N LEU A 190 9.31 18.06 3.44
CA LEU A 190 9.93 16.98 4.21
C LEU A 190 11.43 16.78 3.94
N GLU A 191 11.97 17.28 2.83
CA GLU A 191 13.42 17.34 2.60
C GLU A 191 14.09 18.48 3.39
N ARG A 192 13.34 19.52 3.77
CA ARG A 192 13.82 20.63 4.61
C ARG A 192 13.67 20.35 6.11
N ASP A 193 12.54 19.77 6.50
CA ASP A 193 12.27 19.40 7.90
C ASP A 193 11.52 18.06 7.99
N ALA A 194 12.21 17.04 8.52
CA ALA A 194 11.64 15.71 8.75
C ALA A 194 10.62 15.68 9.91
N LEU A 195 10.61 16.67 10.81
CA LEU A 195 9.66 16.74 11.91
C LEU A 195 8.23 17.05 11.44
N LEU A 196 8.06 17.56 10.21
CA LEU A 196 6.76 17.74 9.56
C LEU A 196 5.94 16.44 9.47
N VAL A 197 6.57 15.26 9.51
CA VAL A 197 5.84 13.98 9.62
C VAL A 197 5.02 13.94 10.91
N ASN A 198 5.60 14.35 12.05
CA ASN A 198 4.88 14.34 13.33
C ASN A 198 3.74 15.38 13.34
N ALA A 199 3.95 16.54 12.73
CA ALA A 199 2.89 17.55 12.56
C ALA A 199 1.75 17.01 11.68
N LEU A 200 2.06 16.28 10.60
CA LEU A 200 1.08 15.61 9.76
C LEU A 200 0.33 14.51 10.54
N GLU A 201 1.04 13.64 11.28
CA GLU A 201 0.41 12.60 12.11
C GLU A 201 -0.55 13.20 13.17
N LEU A 202 -0.17 14.32 13.79
CA LEU A 202 -1.02 15.01 14.76
C LEU A 202 -2.25 15.67 14.12
N GLU A 203 -2.10 16.34 12.98
CA GLU A 203 -3.23 16.94 12.25
C GLU A 203 -4.15 15.86 11.65
N LEU A 204 -3.64 14.66 11.35
CA LEU A 204 -4.42 13.50 10.91
C LEU A 204 -5.27 12.88 12.03
N GLU A 205 -4.72 12.75 13.24
CA GLU A 205 -5.48 12.31 14.42
C GLU A 205 -6.57 13.33 14.81
N GLN A 206 -6.34 14.62 14.52
CA GLN A 206 -7.31 15.71 14.74
C GLN A 206 -8.21 15.99 13.52
N ALA A 207 -8.09 15.23 12.42
CA ALA A 207 -8.79 15.54 11.18
C ALA A 207 -10.26 15.13 11.26
N ASP A 208 -11.15 16.12 11.29
CA ASP A 208 -12.57 15.90 11.09
C ASP A 208 -12.87 15.60 9.60
N PHE A 209 -12.74 14.33 9.26
CA PHE A 209 -13.16 13.78 7.96
C PHE A 209 -14.68 13.78 7.79
N GLU A 210 -15.46 13.93 8.86
CA GLU A 210 -16.92 13.87 8.81
C GLU A 210 -17.48 15.15 8.18
N SER A 211 -17.06 16.33 8.67
CA SER A 211 -17.45 17.62 8.09
C SER A 211 -16.78 17.94 6.75
N SER A 212 -15.69 17.27 6.40
CA SER A 212 -14.93 17.53 5.17
C SER A 212 -15.48 16.85 3.91
N ILE A 213 -16.35 15.84 4.05
CA ILE A 213 -16.93 15.07 2.93
C ILE A 213 -18.46 15.03 3.09
N PRO A 214 -19.25 15.27 2.03
CA PRO A 214 -20.71 15.34 2.13
C PRO A 214 -21.38 14.10 2.73
N GLU A 215 -22.48 14.33 3.46
CA GLU A 215 -23.34 13.28 4.02
C GLU A 215 -23.79 12.28 2.94
N GLY A 216 -23.86 11.01 3.31
CA GLY A 216 -24.26 9.92 2.40
C GLY A 216 -23.17 9.45 1.44
N HIS A 217 -21.92 9.94 1.55
CA HIS A 217 -20.76 9.47 0.79
C HIS A 217 -19.75 8.72 1.67
N ASP A 218 -20.22 7.87 2.59
CA ASP A 218 -19.37 7.13 3.53
C ASP A 218 -18.36 6.21 2.81
N ASP A 219 -18.74 5.64 1.67
CA ASP A 219 -17.86 4.87 0.79
C ASP A 219 -16.65 5.69 0.34
N LEU A 220 -16.89 6.90 -0.19
CA LEU A 220 -15.84 7.82 -0.61
C LEU A 220 -15.05 8.36 0.58
N ARG A 221 -15.70 8.59 1.74
CA ARG A 221 -15.03 8.98 2.99
C ARG A 221 -13.95 7.97 3.38
N GLN A 222 -14.28 6.68 3.33
CA GLN A 222 -13.31 5.60 3.59
C GLN A 222 -12.17 5.55 2.54
N LEU A 223 -12.46 5.81 1.26
CA LEU A 223 -11.43 5.85 0.20
C LEU A 223 -10.47 7.05 0.36
N VAL A 224 -10.98 8.22 0.77
CA VAL A 224 -10.14 9.39 1.05
C VAL A 224 -9.26 9.16 2.28
N ILE A 225 -9.82 8.63 3.37
CA ILE A 225 -9.03 8.27 4.57
C ILE A 225 -7.92 7.27 4.21
N LYS A 226 -8.26 6.20 3.47
CA LYS A 226 -7.31 5.21 2.94
C LYS A 226 -6.19 5.87 2.11
N SER A 227 -6.54 6.78 1.20
CA SER A 227 -5.58 7.52 0.37
C SER A 227 -4.59 8.36 1.21
N VAL A 228 -5.12 9.09 2.19
CA VAL A 228 -4.33 9.92 3.12
C VAL A 228 -3.40 9.07 4.00
N MET A 229 -3.89 7.96 4.54
CA MET A 229 -3.07 7.02 5.31
C MET A 229 -1.97 6.39 4.46
N MET A 230 -2.28 6.01 3.22
CA MET A 230 -1.30 5.45 2.29
C MET A 230 -0.23 6.47 1.86
N LEU A 231 -0.59 7.75 1.72
CA LEU A 231 0.39 8.84 1.56
C LEU A 231 1.36 8.89 2.73
N LEU A 232 0.86 8.86 3.98
CA LEU A 232 1.70 8.88 5.18
C LEU A 232 2.65 7.69 5.22
N TYR A 233 2.15 6.46 5.06
CA TYR A 233 2.99 5.26 5.12
C TYR A 233 4.00 5.18 3.97
N ALA A 234 3.63 5.63 2.77
CA ALA A 234 4.56 5.72 1.64
C ALA A 234 5.65 6.76 1.90
N ILE A 235 5.28 7.96 2.39
CA ILE A 235 6.24 9.00 2.77
C ILE A 235 7.26 8.48 3.79
N LYS A 236 6.81 7.82 4.86
CA LYS A 236 7.67 7.33 5.94
C LYS A 236 8.56 6.17 5.46
N THR A 237 7.99 5.17 4.80
CA THR A 237 8.75 3.99 4.32
C THR A 237 9.76 4.34 3.23
N THR A 238 9.43 5.26 2.32
CA THR A 238 10.37 5.72 1.27
C THR A 238 11.53 6.54 1.80
N ALA A 239 11.38 7.18 2.98
CA ALA A 239 12.48 7.87 3.66
C ALA A 239 13.54 6.87 4.15
N GLU A 240 13.13 5.78 4.81
CA GLU A 240 14.06 4.75 5.28
C GLU A 240 14.66 3.92 4.11
N LEU A 241 13.92 3.72 3.02
CA LEU A 241 14.47 3.20 1.75
C LEU A 241 15.45 4.16 1.04
N ARG A 242 15.56 5.42 1.50
CA ARG A 242 16.41 6.47 0.92
C ARG A 242 16.22 6.66 -0.60
N THR A 243 14.97 6.56 -1.07
CA THR A 243 14.67 6.68 -2.50
C THR A 243 14.90 8.11 -2.99
N PRO A 244 15.51 8.32 -4.18
CA PRO A 244 15.65 9.66 -4.77
C PRO A 244 14.31 10.37 -4.94
N PHE A 245 14.27 11.70 -4.83
CA PHE A 245 13.04 12.51 -4.86
C PHE A 245 12.06 12.13 -5.99
N LYS A 246 12.55 11.99 -7.23
CA LYS A 246 11.72 11.60 -8.38
C LYS A 246 11.04 10.24 -8.17
N VAL A 247 11.79 9.24 -7.68
CA VAL A 247 11.25 7.89 -7.39
C VAL A 247 10.27 7.95 -6.21
N ARG A 248 10.62 8.71 -5.16
CA ARG A 248 9.75 8.93 -3.98
C ARG A 248 8.40 9.53 -4.37
N LEU A 249 8.40 10.54 -5.24
CA LEU A 249 7.18 11.17 -5.75
C LEU A 249 6.31 10.20 -6.55
N ARG A 250 6.91 9.33 -7.39
CA ARG A 250 6.19 8.26 -8.10
C ARG A 250 5.55 7.27 -7.13
N LEU A 251 6.30 6.81 -6.12
CA LEU A 251 5.83 5.85 -5.12
C LEU A 251 4.71 6.43 -4.23
N VAL A 252 4.81 7.68 -3.79
CA VAL A 252 3.74 8.32 -3.00
C VAL A 252 2.51 8.62 -3.86
N THR A 253 2.69 9.02 -5.13
CA THR A 253 1.57 9.18 -6.08
C THR A 253 0.87 7.86 -6.34
N ALA A 254 1.63 6.77 -6.51
CA ALA A 254 1.11 5.41 -6.60
C ALA A 254 0.33 5.00 -5.33
N ALA A 255 0.83 5.30 -4.14
CA ALA A 255 0.17 5.00 -2.86
C ALA A 255 -1.18 5.70 -2.69
N VAL A 256 -1.28 6.95 -3.16
CA VAL A 256 -2.52 7.75 -3.14
C VAL A 256 -3.56 7.21 -4.12
N LEU A 257 -3.12 6.73 -5.28
CA LEU A 257 -3.99 6.39 -6.41
C LEU A 257 -4.35 4.90 -6.53
N HIS A 258 -3.66 3.98 -5.84
CA HIS A 258 -3.80 2.53 -6.06
C HIS A 258 -5.23 1.99 -5.92
N HIS A 259 -6.03 2.57 -5.03
CA HIS A 259 -7.42 2.18 -4.76
C HIS A 259 -8.45 2.98 -5.58
N ILE A 260 -8.07 3.82 -6.54
CA ILE A 260 -8.99 4.67 -7.30
C ILE A 260 -10.14 3.89 -7.96
N GLY A 261 -9.88 2.68 -8.44
CA GLY A 261 -10.90 1.83 -9.05
C GLY A 261 -12.01 1.35 -8.09
N MET A 262 -11.78 1.39 -6.77
CA MET A 262 -12.83 1.09 -5.78
C MET A 262 -13.99 2.08 -5.83
N ALA A 263 -13.77 3.32 -6.28
CA ALA A 263 -14.84 4.30 -6.46
C ALA A 263 -15.81 3.95 -7.61
N GLN A 264 -15.46 2.99 -8.47
CA GLN A 264 -16.35 2.45 -9.51
C GLN A 264 -17.16 1.24 -9.02
N VAL A 265 -16.89 0.72 -7.81
CA VAL A 265 -17.68 -0.37 -7.21
C VAL A 265 -18.97 0.23 -6.62
N PRO A 266 -20.16 -0.31 -6.91
CA PRO A 266 -21.42 0.19 -6.37
C PRO A 266 -21.42 0.28 -4.83
N GLU A 267 -21.86 1.40 -4.28
CA GLU A 267 -21.93 1.67 -2.84
C GLU A 267 -22.61 0.53 -2.06
N ARG A 268 -23.72 -0.01 -2.59
CA ARG A 268 -24.47 -1.16 -2.02
C ARG A 268 -23.64 -2.43 -1.80
N ILE A 269 -22.48 -2.54 -2.43
CA ILE A 269 -21.51 -3.64 -2.25
C ILE A 269 -20.50 -3.24 -1.16
N LEU A 270 -20.03 -1.99 -1.18
CA LEU A 270 -19.03 -1.46 -0.23
C LEU A 270 -19.60 -1.31 1.20
N SER A 271 -20.88 -0.93 1.34
CA SER A 271 -21.57 -0.77 2.62
C SER A 271 -22.20 -2.06 3.16
N LYS A 272 -22.06 -3.19 2.46
CA LYS A 272 -22.73 -4.46 2.80
C LYS A 272 -22.10 -5.13 4.03
N SER A 273 -22.83 -5.13 5.15
CA SER A 273 -22.43 -5.80 6.41
C SER A 273 -22.46 -7.32 6.37
N GLY A 274 -22.96 -7.93 5.29
CA GLY A 274 -23.10 -9.38 5.12
C GLY A 274 -22.05 -9.97 4.17
N ARG A 275 -22.11 -11.29 3.94
CA ARG A 275 -21.27 -11.95 2.93
C ARG A 275 -21.62 -11.42 1.53
N LEU A 276 -20.60 -11.14 0.74
CA LEU A 276 -20.74 -10.79 -0.67
C LEU A 276 -21.07 -12.03 -1.51
N SER A 277 -21.86 -11.86 -2.56
CA SER A 277 -22.11 -12.90 -3.58
C SER A 277 -20.87 -13.09 -4.48
N PRO A 278 -20.79 -14.18 -5.27
CA PRO A 278 -19.71 -14.37 -6.23
C PRO A 278 -19.57 -13.21 -7.24
N GLU A 279 -20.70 -12.62 -7.66
CA GLU A 279 -20.77 -11.51 -8.60
C GLU A 279 -20.32 -10.19 -7.94
N GLU A 280 -20.75 -9.93 -6.71
CA GLU A 280 -20.28 -8.78 -5.92
C GLU A 280 -18.77 -8.87 -5.59
N LEU A 281 -18.24 -10.08 -5.42
CA LEU A 281 -16.81 -10.32 -5.27
C LEU A 281 -16.05 -10.12 -6.59
N ALA A 282 -16.65 -10.43 -7.74
CA ALA A 282 -16.05 -10.16 -9.05
C ALA A 282 -15.88 -8.65 -9.27
N GLU A 283 -16.89 -7.83 -8.97
CA GLU A 283 -16.80 -6.37 -9.06
C GLU A 283 -15.62 -5.77 -8.28
N ILE A 284 -15.41 -6.24 -7.03
CA ILE A 284 -14.26 -5.82 -6.21
C ILE A 284 -12.93 -6.33 -6.78
N ARG A 285 -12.89 -7.56 -7.32
CA ARG A 285 -11.67 -8.13 -7.92
C ARG A 285 -11.26 -7.42 -9.21
N GLU A 286 -12.21 -6.86 -9.96
CA GLU A 286 -11.96 -6.05 -11.16
C GLU A 286 -11.55 -4.61 -10.84
N ALA A 287 -11.82 -4.11 -9.63
CA ALA A 287 -11.54 -2.72 -9.26
C ALA A 287 -10.07 -2.27 -9.52
N PRO A 288 -9.01 -3.06 -9.22
CA PRO A 288 -7.63 -2.70 -9.58
C PRO A 288 -7.43 -2.43 -11.09
N ALA A 289 -8.01 -3.28 -11.95
CA ALA A 289 -7.92 -3.11 -13.41
C ALA A 289 -8.75 -1.89 -13.89
N LYS A 290 -9.97 -1.73 -13.38
CA LYS A 290 -10.82 -0.54 -13.63
C LYS A 290 -10.14 0.75 -13.17
N GLY A 291 -9.34 0.70 -12.11
CA GLY A 291 -8.54 1.80 -11.61
C GLY A 291 -7.41 2.20 -12.56
N MET A 292 -6.61 1.23 -13.03
CA MET A 292 -5.54 1.48 -14.01
C MET A 292 -6.08 2.13 -15.30
N VAL A 293 -7.18 1.60 -15.85
CA VAL A 293 -7.84 2.17 -17.05
C VAL A 293 -8.34 3.59 -16.80
N TYR A 294 -8.87 3.88 -15.61
CA TYR A 294 -9.29 5.24 -15.25
C TYR A 294 -8.11 6.22 -15.17
N LEU A 295 -6.98 5.80 -14.61
CA LEU A 295 -5.77 6.64 -14.53
C LEU A 295 -5.18 6.94 -15.91
N GLN A 296 -5.17 5.97 -16.82
CA GLN A 296 -4.80 6.18 -18.23
C GLN A 296 -5.71 7.23 -18.90
N ARG A 297 -7.03 7.16 -18.67
CA ARG A 297 -7.99 8.17 -19.14
C ARG A 297 -7.82 9.56 -18.52
N CYS A 298 -7.11 9.65 -17.38
CA CYS A 298 -6.70 10.91 -16.74
C CYS A 298 -5.30 11.38 -17.17
N GLY A 299 -4.70 10.76 -18.21
CA GLY A 299 -3.41 11.15 -18.76
C GLY A 299 -2.19 10.57 -18.05
N ILE A 300 -2.36 9.64 -17.10
CA ILE A 300 -1.20 8.97 -16.47
C ILE A 300 -0.57 7.98 -17.45
N THR A 301 0.69 8.23 -17.78
CA THR A 301 1.55 7.35 -18.59
C THR A 301 2.68 6.70 -17.78
N ASP A 302 2.73 6.95 -16.46
CA ASP A 302 3.78 6.40 -15.60
C ASP A 302 3.43 4.99 -15.12
N GLU A 303 4.17 3.99 -15.61
CA GLU A 303 4.06 2.59 -15.22
C GLU A 303 4.20 2.33 -13.71
N TYR A 304 4.99 3.13 -12.97
CA TYR A 304 5.04 3.00 -11.50
C TYR A 304 3.67 3.31 -10.87
N VAL A 305 2.88 4.22 -11.44
CA VAL A 305 1.55 4.57 -10.92
C VAL A 305 0.49 3.61 -11.48
N LEU A 306 0.53 3.29 -12.78
CA LEU A 306 -0.44 2.42 -13.43
C LEU A 306 -0.38 0.98 -12.90
N ARG A 307 0.82 0.40 -12.81
CA ARG A 307 1.01 -0.96 -12.29
C ARG A 307 0.80 -1.03 -10.79
N ALA A 308 1.09 0.02 -10.02
CA ALA A 308 0.69 0.04 -8.61
C ALA A 308 -0.83 -0.07 -8.43
N ALA A 309 -1.64 0.52 -9.31
CA ALA A 309 -3.10 0.43 -9.23
C ALA A 309 -3.66 -0.96 -9.59
N SER A 310 -3.03 -1.70 -10.51
CA SER A 310 -3.49 -3.03 -10.93
C SER A 310 -2.84 -4.20 -10.17
N GLU A 311 -1.59 -4.06 -9.72
CA GLU A 311 -0.76 -5.19 -9.25
C GLU A 311 -0.50 -5.23 -7.74
N PHE A 312 -0.94 -4.24 -6.93
CA PHE A 312 -0.66 -4.22 -5.49
C PHE A 312 -1.23 -5.41 -4.70
N ASN A 313 -2.12 -6.20 -5.29
CA ASN A 313 -2.61 -7.45 -4.69
C ASN A 313 -1.69 -8.65 -4.96
N GLU A 314 -0.72 -8.55 -5.86
CA GLU A 314 0.29 -9.58 -6.09
C GLU A 314 1.27 -9.69 -4.91
N ARG A 315 1.96 -10.83 -4.80
CA ARG A 315 2.89 -11.17 -3.71
C ARG A 315 4.14 -11.80 -4.30
N VAL A 316 5.32 -11.50 -3.76
CA VAL A 316 6.58 -11.91 -4.40
C VAL A 316 6.78 -13.43 -4.46
N ASP A 317 6.03 -14.18 -3.65
CA ASP A 317 5.97 -15.65 -3.63
C ASP A 317 4.95 -16.26 -4.62
N GLY A 318 4.26 -15.46 -5.43
CA GLY A 318 3.25 -15.94 -6.38
C GLY A 318 1.88 -16.27 -5.76
N SER A 319 1.66 -15.98 -4.47
CA SER A 319 0.33 -16.17 -3.83
C SER A 319 -0.72 -15.12 -4.23
N GLY A 320 -0.38 -14.23 -5.17
CA GLY A 320 -1.22 -13.16 -5.69
C GLY A 320 -2.29 -13.61 -6.70
N PRO A 321 -3.29 -12.74 -7.03
CA PRO A 321 -4.40 -13.09 -7.91
C PRO A 321 -4.02 -13.53 -9.33
N ARG A 322 -2.91 -13.03 -9.90
CA ARG A 322 -2.42 -13.44 -11.22
C ARG A 322 -1.17 -14.33 -11.13
N GLY A 323 -0.69 -14.63 -9.92
CA GLY A 323 0.44 -15.52 -9.69
C GLY A 323 1.81 -14.95 -10.06
N LEU A 324 1.93 -13.62 -10.26
CA LEU A 324 3.21 -12.97 -10.58
C LEU A 324 4.21 -13.12 -9.42
N GLN A 325 5.49 -13.32 -9.73
CA GLN A 325 6.55 -13.61 -8.75
C GLN A 325 7.69 -12.60 -8.83
N GLY A 326 8.28 -12.27 -7.66
CA GLY A 326 9.46 -11.42 -7.55
C GLY A 326 9.45 -10.17 -8.46
N LYS A 327 10.38 -10.11 -9.41
CA LYS A 327 10.57 -8.98 -10.33
C LYS A 327 9.51 -8.86 -11.44
N GLU A 328 8.63 -9.85 -11.63
CA GLU A 328 7.49 -9.70 -12.55
C GLU A 328 6.51 -8.62 -12.06
N ILE A 329 6.41 -8.43 -10.75
CA ILE A 329 5.59 -7.39 -10.11
C ILE A 329 6.36 -6.06 -10.12
N CYS A 330 5.71 -4.99 -10.56
CA CYS A 330 6.31 -3.65 -10.54
C CYS A 330 6.82 -3.27 -9.14
N TYR A 331 7.99 -2.62 -9.07
CA TYR A 331 8.61 -2.23 -7.79
C TYR A 331 7.67 -1.41 -6.91
N SER A 332 6.91 -0.48 -7.51
CA SER A 332 5.87 0.28 -6.80
C SER A 332 4.76 -0.62 -6.26
N ALA A 333 4.25 -1.55 -7.06
CA ALA A 333 3.19 -2.47 -6.65
C ALA A 333 3.62 -3.38 -5.49
N ARG A 334 4.88 -3.82 -5.43
CA ARG A 334 5.43 -4.59 -4.29
C ARG A 334 5.40 -3.78 -3.00
N LEU A 335 5.86 -2.52 -3.04
CA LEU A 335 5.80 -1.62 -1.89
C LEU A 335 4.35 -1.30 -1.50
N ILE A 336 3.52 -0.87 -2.45
CA ILE A 336 2.13 -0.50 -2.20
C ILE A 336 1.29 -1.69 -1.73
N GLY A 337 1.61 -2.91 -2.16
CA GLY A 337 0.96 -4.13 -1.67
C GLY A 337 1.24 -4.39 -0.19
N LEU A 338 2.49 -4.24 0.24
CA LEU A 338 2.89 -4.32 1.65
C LEU A 338 2.19 -3.22 2.48
N LEU A 339 2.28 -1.96 2.05
CA LEU A 339 1.68 -0.82 2.75
C LEU A 339 0.15 -0.94 2.81
N SER A 340 -0.49 -1.39 1.72
CA SER A 340 -1.95 -1.53 1.66
C SER A 340 -2.43 -2.69 2.53
N MET A 341 -1.67 -3.79 2.64
CA MET A 341 -1.98 -4.87 3.59
C MET A 341 -1.81 -4.41 5.05
N PHE A 342 -0.71 -3.72 5.37
CA PHE A 342 -0.46 -3.21 6.72
C PHE A 342 -1.54 -2.21 7.15
N GLU A 343 -1.78 -1.16 6.36
CA GLU A 343 -2.84 -0.18 6.60
C GLU A 343 -4.18 -0.88 6.76
N ALA A 344 -4.47 -1.87 5.91
CA ALA A 344 -5.75 -2.55 5.96
C ALA A 344 -6.00 -3.15 7.34
N MET A 345 -4.99 -3.73 8.00
CA MET A 345 -5.13 -4.34 9.34
C MET A 345 -5.48 -3.32 10.43
N ILE A 346 -4.81 -2.16 10.43
CA ILE A 346 -4.94 -1.10 11.43
C ILE A 346 -6.09 -0.10 11.15
N HIS A 347 -6.66 -0.12 9.94
CA HIS A 347 -7.81 0.71 9.61
C HIS A 347 -9.08 0.22 10.31
N LYS A 348 -9.87 1.16 10.87
CA LYS A 348 -11.16 0.88 11.53
C LYS A 348 -12.19 0.47 10.48
N ARG A 349 -12.88 -0.66 10.68
CA ARG A 349 -13.93 -1.15 9.77
C ARG A 349 -15.18 -1.53 10.55
N SER A 350 -16.35 -1.37 9.95
CA SER A 350 -17.64 -1.65 10.60
C SER A 350 -17.78 -3.10 11.10
N TYR A 351 -17.15 -4.06 10.42
CA TYR A 351 -17.27 -5.50 10.68
C TYR A 351 -16.15 -6.12 11.52
N ARG A 352 -15.12 -5.36 11.94
CA ARG A 352 -14.07 -5.87 12.85
C ARG A 352 -13.33 -4.76 13.58
N LYS A 353 -12.80 -5.09 14.77
CA LYS A 353 -11.81 -4.22 15.44
C LYS A 353 -10.57 -4.00 14.54
N ARG A 354 -9.99 -2.80 14.62
CA ARG A 354 -8.65 -2.51 14.10
C ARG A 354 -7.60 -3.15 14.99
N LEU A 355 -6.48 -3.56 14.40
CA LEU A 355 -5.29 -3.96 15.15
C LEU A 355 -4.48 -2.73 15.56
N LEU A 356 -3.70 -2.84 16.63
CA LEU A 356 -2.61 -1.90 16.91
C LEU A 356 -1.46 -2.10 15.89
N PRO A 357 -0.63 -1.10 15.59
CA PRO A 357 0.52 -1.27 14.69
C PRO A 357 1.43 -2.43 15.08
N ARG A 358 1.70 -2.62 16.39
CA ARG A 358 2.47 -3.77 16.92
C ARG A 358 1.88 -5.14 16.56
N GLU A 359 0.55 -5.25 16.48
CA GLU A 359 -0.15 -6.50 16.17
C GLU A 359 -0.21 -6.74 14.67
N ALA A 360 -0.43 -5.68 13.88
CA ALA A 360 -0.36 -5.76 12.42
C ALA A 360 1.05 -6.14 11.94
N VAL A 361 2.10 -5.54 12.52
CA VAL A 361 3.50 -5.92 12.31
C VAL A 361 3.72 -7.40 12.61
N ARG A 362 3.29 -7.87 13.79
CA ARG A 362 3.42 -9.28 14.18
C ARG A 362 2.76 -10.21 13.17
N VAL A 363 1.55 -9.88 12.69
CA VAL A 363 0.85 -10.66 11.66
C VAL A 363 1.60 -10.68 10.33
N VAL A 364 2.14 -9.53 9.87
CA VAL A 364 2.92 -9.45 8.62
C VAL A 364 4.20 -10.29 8.74
N VAL A 365 4.98 -10.13 9.81
CA VAL A 365 6.24 -10.85 10.02
C VAL A 365 6.02 -12.35 10.20
N GLN A 366 5.01 -12.77 10.98
CA GLN A 366 4.78 -14.19 11.24
C GLN A 366 4.14 -14.93 10.05
N LYS A 367 3.20 -14.30 9.33
CA LYS A 367 2.39 -14.98 8.29
C LYS A 367 2.76 -14.62 6.85
N TYR A 368 3.38 -13.47 6.61
CA TYR A 368 3.57 -12.90 5.28
C TYR A 368 5.02 -12.47 4.97
N LYS A 369 6.01 -12.80 5.81
CA LYS A 369 7.44 -12.44 5.58
C LYS A 369 8.05 -12.97 4.26
N HIS A 370 7.42 -13.98 3.64
CA HIS A 370 7.84 -14.52 2.35
C HIS A 370 7.06 -13.90 1.16
N ALA A 371 5.93 -13.23 1.44
CA ALA A 371 5.05 -12.64 0.45
C ALA A 371 5.44 -11.21 0.04
N PHE A 372 6.45 -10.62 0.71
CA PHE A 372 6.96 -9.26 0.49
C PHE A 372 8.49 -9.19 0.50
N ASP A 373 9.05 -8.16 -0.15
CA ASP A 373 10.48 -7.89 -0.14
C ASP A 373 11.01 -7.57 1.27
N ARG A 374 12.10 -8.22 1.68
CA ARG A 374 12.69 -8.04 3.02
C ARG A 374 13.12 -6.60 3.28
N ALA A 375 13.71 -5.93 2.29
CA ALA A 375 14.14 -4.54 2.42
C ALA A 375 12.96 -3.57 2.59
N MET A 376 11.85 -3.78 1.87
CA MET A 376 10.63 -2.99 2.04
C MET A 376 9.95 -3.26 3.38
N LEU A 377 9.92 -4.53 3.82
CA LEU A 377 9.42 -4.91 5.13
C LEU A 377 10.24 -4.24 6.24
N LYS A 378 11.57 -4.33 6.21
CA LYS A 378 12.43 -3.67 7.19
C LYS A 378 12.21 -2.14 7.18
N ALA A 379 12.18 -1.52 6.02
CA ALA A 379 11.95 -0.08 5.92
C ALA A 379 10.56 0.35 6.45
N LEU A 380 9.52 -0.48 6.31
CA LEU A 380 8.23 -0.23 6.94
C LEU A 380 8.36 -0.29 8.47
N LEU A 381 9.06 -1.29 9.01
CA LEU A 381 9.27 -1.46 10.46
C LEU A 381 10.10 -0.32 11.07
N ASP A 382 11.16 0.11 10.39
CA ASP A 382 12.00 1.25 10.81
C ASP A 382 11.22 2.58 10.77
N ALA A 383 10.23 2.68 9.88
CA ALA A 383 9.44 3.90 9.62
C ALA A 383 8.24 4.09 10.55
N ILE A 384 7.58 3.02 11.02
CA ILE A 384 6.36 3.10 11.84
C ILE A 384 6.68 3.05 13.33
N SER A 385 5.94 3.82 14.13
CA SER A 385 5.93 3.63 15.58
C SER A 385 5.04 2.42 15.94
N LEU A 386 5.47 1.62 16.91
CA LEU A 386 4.63 0.56 17.49
C LEU A 386 3.53 1.14 18.39
N TYR A 387 3.71 2.40 18.82
CA TYR A 387 2.78 3.22 19.60
C TYR A 387 2.50 4.51 18.81
N PRO A 388 1.46 4.56 17.96
CA PRO A 388 1.23 5.70 17.07
C PRO A 388 0.80 6.94 17.84
N VAL A 389 1.04 8.13 17.29
CA VAL A 389 0.47 9.39 17.81
C VAL A 389 -1.05 9.23 17.95
N GLY A 390 -1.60 9.68 19.07
CA GLY A 390 -3.03 9.50 19.40
C GLY A 390 -3.36 8.23 20.19
N SER A 391 -2.52 7.19 20.16
CA SER A 391 -2.73 6.01 21.01
C SER A 391 -2.53 6.33 22.50
N TYR A 392 -3.25 5.61 23.35
CA TYR A 392 -3.07 5.64 24.80
C TYR A 392 -2.17 4.49 25.24
N VAL A 393 -1.30 4.76 26.19
CA VAL A 393 -0.32 3.81 26.71
C VAL A 393 -0.33 3.80 28.24
N ARG A 394 -0.23 2.61 28.83
CA ARG A 394 0.02 2.40 30.25
C ARG A 394 1.53 2.20 30.44
N LEU A 395 2.14 3.03 31.27
CA LEU A 395 3.55 2.87 31.64
C LEU A 395 3.70 1.84 32.77
N ASN A 396 4.92 1.35 33.00
CA ASN A 396 5.25 0.53 34.18
C ASN A 396 5.21 1.30 35.52
N SER A 397 5.02 2.63 35.50
CA SER A 397 4.54 3.38 36.67
C SER A 397 3.04 3.21 36.94
N ARG A 398 2.34 2.44 36.09
CA ARG A 398 0.88 2.24 35.97
C ARG A 398 0.07 3.46 35.52
N GLU A 399 0.70 4.62 35.41
CA GLU A 399 0.08 5.83 34.90
C GLU A 399 -0.21 5.72 33.40
N ILE A 400 -1.26 6.42 32.97
CA ILE A 400 -1.80 6.33 31.61
C ILE A 400 -1.65 7.69 30.91
N GLY A 401 -1.25 7.62 29.65
CA GLY A 401 -0.98 8.79 28.83
C GLY A 401 -1.25 8.59 27.35
N LYS A 402 -1.39 9.70 26.62
CA LYS A 402 -1.56 9.74 25.15
C LYS A 402 -0.20 10.00 24.49
N VAL A 403 0.14 9.23 23.47
CA VAL A 403 1.33 9.44 22.65
C VAL A 403 1.14 10.72 21.83
N ILE A 404 2.06 11.67 22.00
CA ILE A 404 2.00 12.98 21.32
C ILE A 404 3.10 13.18 20.25
N PHE A 405 4.17 12.37 20.29
CA PHE A 405 5.29 12.47 19.35
C PHE A 405 6.02 11.13 19.22
N CYS A 406 6.44 10.79 18.00
CA CYS A 406 7.23 9.60 17.71
C CYS A 406 8.66 9.99 17.30
N HIS A 407 9.66 9.42 17.96
CA HIS A 407 11.07 9.62 17.57
C HIS A 407 11.40 8.75 16.35
N PRO A 408 12.01 9.31 15.28
CA PRO A 408 12.53 8.51 14.17
C PRO A 408 13.49 7.41 14.65
N ARG A 409 13.32 6.19 14.12
CA ARG A 409 14.12 5.00 14.45
C ARG A 409 14.11 4.53 15.92
N LEU A 410 13.22 5.08 16.75
CA LEU A 410 13.03 4.66 18.15
C LEU A 410 11.54 4.32 18.41
N PRO A 411 10.97 3.30 17.73
CA PRO A 411 9.54 3.03 17.72
C PRO A 411 8.96 2.56 19.07
N LEU A 412 9.82 2.29 20.05
CA LEU A 412 9.47 1.92 21.43
C LEU A 412 9.60 3.07 22.44
N ARG A 413 10.10 4.25 22.04
CA ARG A 413 10.44 5.36 22.95
C ARG A 413 9.76 6.69 22.57
N PRO A 414 8.42 6.75 22.41
CA PRO A 414 7.71 8.00 22.12
C PRO A 414 7.78 9.04 23.24
N VAL A 415 7.34 10.27 22.95
CA VAL A 415 6.94 11.23 24.00
C VAL A 415 5.48 10.99 24.35
N VAL A 416 5.22 10.78 25.63
CA VAL A 416 3.90 10.50 26.19
C VAL A 416 3.49 11.69 27.05
N ARG A 417 2.35 12.31 26.75
CA ARG A 417 1.67 13.15 27.73
C ARG A 417 0.95 12.20 28.67
N VAL A 418 1.24 12.24 29.96
CA VAL A 418 0.55 11.48 31.02
C VAL A 418 -0.54 12.37 31.61
N MET A 419 -1.74 11.82 31.84
CA MET A 419 -2.93 12.56 32.29
C MET A 419 -3.89 11.75 33.17
N MET A 420 -3.64 10.45 33.35
CA MET A 420 -4.50 9.56 34.14
C MET A 420 -3.65 8.70 35.08
N ASP A 421 -4.20 8.37 36.25
CA ASP A 421 -3.63 7.39 37.16
C ASP A 421 -3.91 5.94 36.71
N GLU A 422 -3.66 4.95 37.58
CA GLU A 422 -3.88 3.54 37.24
C GLU A 422 -5.36 3.12 37.16
N TYR A 423 -6.28 3.94 37.69
CA TYR A 423 -7.73 3.68 37.69
C TYR A 423 -8.47 4.46 36.60
N GLY A 424 -7.79 5.39 35.92
CA GLY A 424 -8.35 6.26 34.90
C GLY A 424 -8.81 7.63 35.42
N GLU A 425 -8.51 7.96 36.69
CA GLU A 425 -8.81 9.28 37.26
C GLU A 425 -7.84 10.33 36.73
N GLU A 426 -8.34 11.53 36.43
CA GLU A 426 -7.53 12.61 35.85
C GLU A 426 -6.47 13.15 36.83
N ILE A 427 -5.23 13.26 36.36
CA ILE A 427 -4.10 13.86 37.09
C ILE A 427 -3.51 15.03 36.30
N PRO A 428 -2.82 15.99 36.97
CA PRO A 428 -2.21 17.14 36.30
C PRO A 428 -1.31 16.69 35.13
N PRO A 429 -1.58 17.15 33.89
CA PRO A 429 -0.94 16.59 32.72
C PRO A 429 0.53 16.98 32.64
N ARG A 430 1.39 16.01 32.27
CA ARG A 430 2.84 16.22 32.13
C ARG A 430 3.40 15.41 30.98
N GLU A 431 4.43 15.93 30.32
CA GLU A 431 5.04 15.28 29.16
C GLU A 431 6.33 14.56 29.55
N ILE A 432 6.46 13.31 29.11
CA ILE A 432 7.57 12.42 29.43
C ILE A 432 8.16 11.91 28.11
N ASP A 433 9.40 12.29 27.82
CA ASP A 433 10.16 11.72 26.71
C ASP A 433 10.78 10.38 27.13
N LEU A 434 10.21 9.26 26.69
CA LEU A 434 10.67 7.92 27.09
C LEU A 434 12.11 7.61 26.63
N LYS A 435 12.66 8.38 25.68
CA LYS A 435 14.08 8.35 25.30
C LYS A 435 14.99 8.79 26.44
N GLN A 436 14.54 9.72 27.29
CA GLN A 436 15.28 10.26 28.43
C GLN A 436 15.09 9.43 29.71
N HIS A 437 14.10 8.54 29.72
CA HIS A 437 13.73 7.70 30.86
C HIS A 437 13.81 6.20 30.51
N PRO A 438 15.01 5.60 30.43
CA PRO A 438 15.19 4.22 29.96
C PRO A 438 14.41 3.19 30.79
N ASN A 439 14.22 3.44 32.09
CA ASN A 439 13.51 2.57 33.02
C ASN A 439 11.98 2.66 32.92
N LEU A 440 11.44 3.70 32.27
CA LEU A 440 10.01 3.77 31.96
C LEU A 440 9.74 3.01 30.67
N MET A 441 8.80 2.08 30.73
CA MET A 441 8.45 1.18 29.63
C MET A 441 6.93 1.19 29.44
N ILE A 442 6.47 0.94 28.21
CA ILE A 442 5.06 0.82 27.88
C ILE A 442 4.63 -0.64 28.06
N GLU A 443 3.82 -0.92 29.09
CA GLU A 443 3.27 -2.26 29.35
C GLU A 443 2.13 -2.59 28.38
N GLN A 444 1.24 -1.63 28.16
CA GLN A 444 0.02 -1.80 27.39
C GLN A 444 -0.26 -0.58 26.52
N CYS A 445 -0.98 -0.79 25.42
CA CYS A 445 -1.37 0.24 24.48
C CYS A 445 -2.81 -0.03 24.02
N ALA A 446 -3.59 1.01 23.85
CA ALA A 446 -4.97 0.98 23.38
C ALA A 446 -5.28 2.20 22.49
N TYR A 447 -6.31 2.08 21.66
CA TYR A 447 -6.96 3.25 21.09
C TYR A 447 -8.01 3.79 22.06
N GLU A 448 -8.46 5.03 21.85
CA GLU A 448 -9.48 5.70 22.69
C GLU A 448 -10.76 4.86 22.88
N ASP A 449 -11.22 4.18 21.81
CA ASP A 449 -12.36 3.23 21.84
C ASP A 449 -12.21 2.07 22.85
N ASP A 450 -10.99 1.78 23.33
CA ASP A 450 -10.66 0.66 24.23
C ASP A 450 -9.82 1.15 25.43
N LEU A 451 -9.86 2.46 25.76
CA LEU A 451 -9.04 3.08 26.80
C LEU A 451 -9.18 2.41 28.18
N SER A 452 -10.38 1.97 28.53
CA SER A 452 -10.66 1.29 29.80
C SER A 452 -9.96 -0.07 29.94
N SER A 453 -9.43 -0.65 28.85
CA SER A 453 -8.60 -1.86 28.91
C SER A 453 -7.26 -1.63 29.61
N LEU A 454 -6.80 -0.37 29.72
CA LEU A 454 -5.55 0.02 30.39
C LEU A 454 -5.71 0.17 31.91
N PHE A 455 -6.94 0.24 32.43
CA PHE A 455 -7.20 0.51 33.85
C PHE A 455 -6.92 -0.73 34.71
N THR A 456 -6.35 -0.52 35.90
CA THR A 456 -6.25 -1.54 36.93
C THR A 456 -7.66 -1.90 37.40
N LYS A 457 -8.05 -3.16 37.20
CA LYS A 457 -9.32 -3.68 37.73
C LYS A 457 -9.26 -3.69 39.25
N VAL A 458 -10.17 -2.96 39.88
CA VAL A 458 -10.44 -3.09 41.32
C VAL A 458 -11.03 -4.50 41.55
N PRO A 459 -10.50 -5.32 42.47
CA PRO A 459 -11.14 -6.56 42.86
C PRO A 459 -12.51 -6.29 43.50
N GLU A 460 -13.54 -7.06 43.12
CA GLU A 460 -14.87 -7.03 43.73
C GLU A 460 -14.87 -7.54 45.18
#